data_AF-A0A820NLW4-F1
#
_entry.id   AF-A0A820NLW4-F1
#
_cell.length_a   1.000
_cell.length_b   1.000
_cell.length_c   1.000
_cell.angle_alpha   90.00
_cell.angle_beta   90.00
_cell.angle_gamma   90.00
#
_symmetry.space_group_name_H-M   'P 1'
#
loop_
_entity.id
_entity.type
_entity.pdbx_description
1 polymer ?
#
loop_
_entity_poly.entity_id
_entity_poly.type
_entity_poly.pdbx_seq_one_letter_code
_entity_poly.pdbx_strand_id
1 'polypeptide(L)'
;ENDPIRDDTESSDDDYDVTPASPVPEEYQDEYTAIEAMHKCFYRRYSACPAFYVGSLIKACEAAFSSAMIEERRPVLAYIHNDKSKLANIFCSDILCSATIIEYLLKNYIVWPFDVTLEANRNMLTNIWQEMFQDQLLNDLDESKYPKLIGIKRIAQAQQGDSLVFGYQPKLLLEGYVLVRNQKISNREIVANELAIFKKECDENEQALSYYLNIQARLGRNAILRIVKYITLIDAINAFTINILLLLSESETTVEICDPDILFINTILPKLKPNQGVSLRLTPIWYCTEQDLSRLISFSNIITLSLLNFQDKELIIIYQNYFPRIESLCLWWDNEINFTLLRDLLGYLKYAVKRFEVHCPGYVCPHSIPDQCGTQFFAAYRIEYFLFDLSNFPLPPTSDCTEQLPSCFLITTVNLIKSMPNLQYFQLITNVDSISKLLDLNEWIRMTSYCPLLTKITLRLLGHMELDEEMSHNIIEIQNKLRSLPRKTHFQVIFN
;
A
#
# COMPACT_ATOMS: atom_id res chain seq x y z
N GLU A 1 90.67 5.58 9.88
CA GLU A 1 89.58 5.00 9.08
C GLU A 1 88.58 4.46 10.08
N ASN A 2 87.46 5.18 10.25
CA ASN A 2 86.55 5.07 11.38
C ASN A 2 85.49 3.98 11.16
N ASP A 3 85.31 3.17 12.20
CA ASP A 3 84.13 2.44 12.71
C ASP A 3 82.72 2.94 12.29
N PRO A 4 81.62 2.21 12.60
CA PRO A 4 81.42 0.75 12.75
C PRO A 4 80.07 0.27 12.15
N ILE A 5 79.80 -1.02 12.34
CA ILE A 5 78.51 -1.72 12.20
C ILE A 5 77.34 -0.89 12.78
N ARG A 6 76.26 -0.70 12.00
CA ARG A 6 74.92 -0.35 12.49
C ARG A 6 73.92 -1.41 12.06
N ASP A 7 73.42 -2.10 13.08
CA ASP A 7 72.10 -2.70 13.20
C ASP A 7 71.04 -1.65 12.86
N ASP A 8 70.00 -2.04 12.11
CA ASP A 8 68.65 -1.46 12.12
C ASP A 8 67.78 -2.27 11.13
N THR A 9 67.23 -3.37 11.65
CA THR A 9 65.97 -3.93 11.17
C THR A 9 64.86 -2.90 11.42
N GLU A 10 64.52 -2.11 10.40
CA GLU A 10 63.22 -1.43 10.35
C GLU A 10 62.26 -2.29 9.52
N SER A 11 61.44 -3.05 10.24
CA SER A 11 60.14 -3.53 9.79
C SER A 11 59.27 -2.31 9.51
N SER A 12 59.14 -1.93 8.24
CA SER A 12 58.05 -1.05 7.81
C SER A 12 56.80 -1.91 7.62
N ASP A 13 56.10 -2.13 8.74
CA ASP A 13 54.67 -2.43 8.73
C ASP A 13 53.94 -1.21 8.16
N ASP A 14 53.96 -1.06 6.83
CA ASP A 14 52.98 -0.24 6.13
C ASP A 14 51.71 -1.07 6.02
N ASP A 15 51.03 -1.15 7.17
CA ASP A 15 49.61 -1.44 7.28
C ASP A 15 48.90 -0.30 6.53
N TYR A 16 48.82 -0.42 5.20
CA TYR A 16 47.93 0.41 4.40
C TYR A 16 46.53 0.13 4.93
N ASP A 17 46.05 1.03 5.77
CA ASP A 17 44.67 1.15 6.16
C ASP A 17 43.85 1.30 4.87
N VAL A 18 43.39 0.17 4.32
CA VAL A 18 42.50 0.10 3.17
C VAL A 18 41.12 0.55 3.66
N THR A 19 41.00 1.83 3.98
CA THR A 19 39.72 2.52 3.87
C THR A 19 39.45 2.62 2.37
N PRO A 20 38.42 1.95 1.82
CA PRO A 20 38.11 2.10 0.41
C PRO A 20 37.77 3.56 0.16
N ALA A 21 38.53 4.23 -0.70
CA ALA A 21 38.25 5.60 -1.10
C ALA A 21 36.78 5.70 -1.54
N SER A 22 36.11 6.79 -1.15
CA SER A 22 34.74 7.14 -1.53
C SER A 22 34.50 6.81 -3.02
N PRO A 23 33.40 6.14 -3.41
CA PRO A 23 33.17 5.70 -4.78
C PRO A 23 33.12 6.82 -5.83
N VAL A 24 33.06 8.09 -5.40
CA VAL A 24 32.87 9.25 -6.28
C VAL A 24 33.80 10.41 -5.87
N PRO A 25 34.72 10.86 -6.77
CA PRO A 25 35.50 12.11 -6.65
C PRO A 25 34.69 13.40 -6.44
N GLU A 26 35.35 14.43 -5.87
CA GLU A 26 34.73 15.67 -5.36
C GLU A 26 34.03 16.58 -6.38
N GLU A 27 34.33 16.49 -7.67
CA GLU A 27 33.77 17.40 -8.67
C GLU A 27 33.48 16.68 -9.99
N TYR A 28 32.29 16.11 -10.13
CA TYR A 28 31.77 15.75 -11.45
C TYR A 28 30.88 16.88 -11.99
N GLN A 29 31.08 17.22 -13.25
CA GLN A 29 30.30 18.28 -13.92
C GLN A 29 28.93 17.80 -14.42
N ASP A 30 28.72 16.47 -14.55
CA ASP A 30 27.51 15.90 -15.14
C ASP A 30 27.17 14.49 -14.59
N GLU A 31 25.88 14.11 -14.71
CA GLU A 31 25.33 12.88 -14.11
C GLU A 31 25.96 11.61 -14.66
N TYR A 32 26.28 11.61 -15.96
CA TYR A 32 26.80 10.43 -16.64
C TYR A 32 28.16 10.06 -16.05
N THR A 33 29.05 11.04 -15.89
CA THR A 33 30.39 10.80 -15.36
C THR A 33 30.35 10.35 -13.90
N ALA A 34 29.45 10.93 -13.08
CA ALA A 34 29.25 10.52 -11.70
C ALA A 34 28.79 9.06 -11.57
N ILE A 35 27.82 8.64 -12.40
CA ILE A 35 27.29 7.27 -12.39
C ILE A 35 28.31 6.27 -12.93
N GLU A 36 29.05 6.64 -13.98
CA GLU A 36 30.09 5.76 -14.52
C GLU A 36 31.18 5.49 -13.47
N ALA A 37 31.59 6.54 -12.73
CA ALA A 37 32.54 6.41 -11.63
C ALA A 37 31.99 5.53 -10.51
N MET A 38 30.76 5.78 -10.08
CA MET A 38 30.08 4.96 -9.07
C MET A 38 30.03 3.48 -9.49
N HIS A 39 29.65 3.18 -10.74
CA HIS A 39 29.58 1.82 -11.25
C HIS A 39 30.96 1.12 -11.21
N LYS A 40 32.02 1.81 -11.66
CA LYS A 40 33.39 1.28 -11.61
C LYS A 40 33.85 0.99 -10.18
N CYS A 41 33.61 1.91 -9.26
CA CYS A 41 33.99 1.75 -7.85
C CYS A 41 33.16 0.68 -7.13
N PHE A 42 31.85 0.63 -7.39
CA PHE A 42 30.95 -0.38 -6.85
C PHE A 42 31.39 -1.79 -7.28
N TYR A 43 31.63 -1.98 -8.57
CA TYR A 43 32.07 -3.28 -9.10
C TYR A 43 33.41 -3.72 -8.50
N ARG A 44 34.38 -2.80 -8.36
CA ARG A 44 35.66 -3.10 -7.70
C ARG A 44 35.49 -3.53 -6.25
N ARG A 45 34.55 -2.93 -5.52
CA ARG A 45 34.35 -3.19 -4.10
C ARG A 45 33.58 -4.48 -3.82
N TYR A 46 32.54 -4.77 -4.61
CA TYR A 46 31.62 -5.88 -4.32
C TYR A 46 31.74 -7.06 -5.28
N SER A 47 32.49 -6.94 -6.38
CA SER A 47 32.71 -7.97 -7.41
C SER A 47 31.44 -8.51 -8.11
N ALA A 48 30.26 -8.05 -7.70
CA ALA A 48 28.96 -8.28 -8.31
C ALA A 48 28.20 -6.94 -8.29
N CYS A 49 27.42 -6.67 -9.33
CA CYS A 49 26.73 -5.39 -9.47
C CYS A 49 25.44 -5.59 -10.27
N PRO A 50 24.32 -4.97 -9.88
CA PRO A 50 23.17 -4.84 -10.77
C PRO A 50 23.58 -4.15 -12.07
N ALA A 51 22.84 -4.42 -13.15
CA ALA A 51 23.00 -3.70 -14.41
C ALA A 51 22.50 -2.25 -14.23
N PHE A 52 23.39 -1.38 -13.75
CA PHE A 52 23.10 0.02 -13.55
C PHE A 52 22.92 0.74 -14.89
N TYR A 53 21.90 1.59 -14.96
CA TYR A 53 21.69 2.48 -16.08
C TYR A 53 22.70 3.62 -16.03
N VAL A 54 23.55 3.72 -17.06
CA VAL A 54 24.57 4.77 -17.17
C VAL A 54 24.02 5.91 -18.03
N GLY A 55 23.57 6.98 -17.37
CA GLY A 55 22.98 8.16 -18.01
C GLY A 55 22.18 8.99 -17.01
N SER A 56 21.64 10.13 -17.45
CA SER A 56 20.83 10.97 -16.57
C SER A 56 19.54 10.29 -16.11
N LEU A 57 19.01 10.71 -14.98
CA LEU A 57 17.76 10.15 -14.44
C LEU A 57 16.59 10.33 -15.41
N ILE A 58 16.55 11.44 -16.14
CA ILE A 58 15.56 11.71 -17.19
C ILE A 58 15.66 10.64 -18.29
N LYS A 59 16.86 10.35 -18.78
CA LYS A 59 17.06 9.32 -19.81
C LYS A 59 16.71 7.92 -19.31
N ALA A 60 16.95 7.62 -18.03
CA ALA A 60 16.50 6.37 -17.42
C ALA A 60 14.96 6.27 -17.44
N CYS A 61 14.26 7.37 -17.16
CA CYS A 61 12.81 7.43 -17.24
C CYS A 61 12.29 7.32 -18.69
N GLU A 62 12.94 7.96 -19.66
CA GLU A 62 12.61 7.77 -21.07
C GLU A 62 12.79 6.31 -21.49
N ALA A 63 13.90 5.67 -21.13
CA ALA A 63 14.13 4.26 -21.39
C ALA A 63 13.07 3.35 -20.73
N ALA A 64 12.58 3.73 -19.55
CA ALA A 64 11.56 3.00 -18.80
C ALA A 64 10.16 3.11 -19.41
N PHE A 65 9.80 4.29 -19.92
CA PHE A 65 8.40 4.63 -20.20
C PHE A 65 8.10 4.97 -21.67
N SER A 66 9.12 5.16 -22.51
CA SER A 66 8.96 5.54 -23.92
C SER A 66 8.88 4.36 -24.90
N SER A 67 9.03 3.10 -24.44
CA SER A 67 8.81 1.96 -25.35
C SER A 67 7.36 1.90 -25.83
N ALA A 68 7.19 1.62 -27.13
CA ALA A 68 5.89 1.40 -27.74
C ALA A 68 5.25 0.09 -27.26
N MET A 69 6.06 -0.92 -26.90
CA MET A 69 5.60 -2.19 -26.35
C MET A 69 5.44 -2.07 -24.84
N ILE A 70 4.24 -2.37 -24.34
CA ILE A 70 3.92 -2.24 -22.91
C ILE A 70 4.72 -3.26 -22.10
N GLU A 71 4.98 -4.46 -22.64
CA GLU A 71 5.72 -5.51 -21.94
C GLU A 71 7.20 -5.16 -21.71
N GLU A 72 7.76 -4.22 -22.48
CA GLU A 72 9.15 -3.77 -22.33
C GLU A 72 9.30 -2.64 -21.31
N ARG A 73 8.18 -2.02 -20.88
CA ARG A 73 8.19 -0.91 -19.92
C ARG A 73 8.51 -1.44 -18.53
N ARG A 74 9.63 -0.99 -17.99
CA ARG A 74 10.08 -1.33 -16.63
C ARG A 74 10.21 -0.06 -15.82
N PRO A 75 9.62 0.06 -14.61
CA PRO A 75 9.78 1.23 -13.77
C PRO A 75 11.25 1.49 -13.42
N VAL A 76 11.59 2.75 -13.13
CA VAL A 76 12.93 3.11 -12.66
C VAL A 76 13.00 2.90 -11.16
N LEU A 77 14.07 2.26 -10.68
CA LEU A 77 14.41 2.15 -9.27
C LEU A 77 15.66 2.99 -9.02
N ALA A 78 15.49 4.16 -8.41
CA ALA A 78 16.61 5.01 -8.01
C ALA A 78 17.22 4.48 -6.70
N TYR A 79 18.48 4.06 -6.78
CA TYR A 79 19.28 3.58 -5.65
C TYR A 79 20.22 4.68 -5.19
N ILE A 80 19.93 5.29 -4.03
CA ILE A 80 20.75 6.37 -3.48
C ILE A 80 21.68 5.78 -2.41
N HIS A 81 22.98 5.84 -2.70
CA HIS A 81 24.05 5.32 -1.86
C HIS A 81 24.68 6.43 -1.02
N ASN A 82 25.09 6.10 0.20
CA ASN A 82 25.95 6.95 1.02
C ASN A 82 26.93 6.03 1.74
N ASP A 83 28.22 6.11 1.42
CA ASP A 83 29.26 5.22 1.93
C ASP A 83 29.48 5.41 3.45
N LYS A 84 29.12 6.58 3.99
CA LYS A 84 29.12 6.81 5.45
C LYS A 84 28.07 5.98 6.17
N SER A 85 27.03 5.49 5.47
CA SER A 85 26.04 4.59 6.04
C SER A 85 26.55 3.15 6.08
N LYS A 86 26.70 2.62 7.30
CA LYS A 86 26.94 1.19 7.53
C LYS A 86 25.85 0.34 6.89
N LEU A 87 24.58 0.76 6.96
CA LEU A 87 23.47 0.02 6.37
C LEU A 87 23.57 -0.03 4.84
N ALA A 88 24.06 1.03 4.19
CA ALA A 88 24.26 1.05 2.74
C ALA A 88 25.30 0.02 2.30
N ASN A 89 26.45 -0.02 2.98
CA ASN A 89 27.51 -0.96 2.64
C ASN A 89 27.12 -2.42 2.84
N ILE A 90 26.32 -2.70 3.88
CA ILE A 90 25.89 -4.08 4.08
C ILE A 90 24.68 -4.44 3.21
N PHE A 91 23.80 -3.50 2.89
CA PHE A 91 22.77 -3.70 1.87
C PHE A 91 23.40 -4.07 0.51
N CYS A 92 24.50 -3.40 0.12
CA CYS A 92 25.21 -3.74 -1.11
C CYS A 92 25.64 -5.21 -1.12
N SER A 93 26.40 -5.63 -0.11
CA SER A 93 26.99 -6.98 -0.05
C SER A 93 25.97 -8.10 0.19
N ASP A 94 25.02 -7.91 1.10
CA ASP A 94 24.08 -8.96 1.49
C ASP A 94 22.85 -9.06 0.56
N ILE A 95 22.47 -7.98 -0.12
CA ILE A 95 21.20 -7.91 -0.88
C ILE A 95 21.45 -7.53 -2.32
N LEU A 96 21.95 -6.32 -2.58
CA LEU A 96 22.03 -5.77 -3.93
C LEU A 96 22.93 -6.61 -4.85
N CYS A 97 23.96 -7.24 -4.28
CA CYS A 97 24.91 -8.10 -4.97
C CYS A 97 24.50 -9.58 -5.01
N SER A 98 23.37 -9.96 -4.40
CA SER A 98 22.84 -11.32 -4.51
C SER A 98 22.43 -11.63 -5.93
N ALA A 99 22.84 -12.80 -6.46
CA ALA A 99 22.51 -13.21 -7.83
C ALA A 99 21.01 -13.17 -8.11
N THR A 100 20.19 -13.61 -7.16
CA THR A 100 18.72 -13.59 -7.27
C THR A 100 18.17 -12.16 -7.37
N ILE A 101 18.72 -11.23 -6.59
CA ILE A 101 18.29 -9.83 -6.61
C ILE A 101 18.76 -9.14 -7.89
N ILE A 102 19.98 -9.40 -8.34
CA ILE A 102 20.51 -8.87 -9.60
C ILE A 102 19.62 -9.33 -10.77
N GLU A 103 19.29 -10.61 -10.85
CA GLU A 103 18.43 -11.15 -11.92
C GLU A 103 17.02 -10.56 -11.87
N TYR A 104 16.46 -10.46 -10.66
CA TYR A 104 15.15 -9.84 -10.46
C TYR A 104 15.13 -8.36 -10.87
N LEU A 105 16.12 -7.58 -10.45
CA LEU A 105 16.23 -6.17 -10.79
C LEU A 105 16.42 -5.99 -12.30
N LEU A 106 17.30 -6.80 -12.91
CA LEU A 106 17.53 -6.78 -14.35
C LEU A 106 16.25 -7.03 -15.14
N LYS A 107 15.40 -7.97 -14.69
CA LYS A 107 14.17 -8.31 -15.39
C LYS A 107 13.06 -7.27 -15.21
N ASN A 108 12.95 -6.66 -14.02
CA ASN A 108 11.75 -5.90 -13.64
C ASN A 108 11.96 -4.38 -13.55
N TYR A 109 13.21 -3.90 -13.45
CA TYR A 109 13.50 -2.49 -13.21
C TYR A 109 14.62 -1.96 -14.11
N ILE A 110 14.60 -0.65 -14.33
CA ILE A 110 15.79 0.10 -14.72
C ILE A 110 16.41 0.65 -13.43
N VAL A 111 17.57 0.14 -13.01
CA VAL A 111 18.21 0.57 -11.78
C VAL A 111 19.10 1.76 -12.06
N TRP A 112 18.77 2.92 -11.49
CA TRP A 112 19.56 4.14 -11.61
C TRP A 112 20.29 4.41 -10.29
N PRO A 113 21.62 4.26 -10.22
CA PRO A 113 22.36 4.46 -8.99
C PRO A 113 22.81 5.92 -8.84
N PHE A 114 22.91 6.42 -7.62
CA PHE A 114 23.54 7.72 -7.36
C PHE A 114 24.17 7.77 -5.98
N ASP A 115 25.37 8.34 -5.87
CA ASP A 115 26.14 8.41 -4.64
C ASP A 115 26.08 9.84 -4.06
N VAL A 116 25.60 9.97 -2.82
CA VAL A 116 25.49 11.25 -2.09
C VAL A 116 26.41 11.33 -0.88
N THR A 117 27.47 10.51 -0.85
CA THR A 117 28.51 10.52 0.19
C THR A 117 29.13 11.91 0.32
N LEU A 118 29.38 12.56 -0.82
CA LEU A 118 29.89 13.93 -0.92
C LEU A 118 28.74 14.94 -1.01
N GLU A 119 28.95 16.10 -0.39
CA GLU A 119 27.95 17.18 -0.35
C GLU A 119 27.65 17.74 -1.76
N ALA A 120 28.67 17.86 -2.63
CA ALA A 120 28.48 18.28 -4.01
C ALA A 120 27.47 17.40 -4.77
N ASN A 121 27.60 16.07 -4.64
CA ASN A 121 26.67 15.14 -5.27
C ASN A 121 25.28 15.19 -4.63
N ARG A 122 25.20 15.40 -3.30
CA ARG A 122 23.92 15.59 -2.61
C ARG A 122 23.15 16.80 -3.16
N ASN A 123 23.85 17.91 -3.36
CA ASN A 123 23.27 19.12 -3.96
C ASN A 123 22.86 18.87 -5.42
N MET A 124 23.68 18.17 -6.18
CA MET A 124 23.37 17.77 -7.55
C MET A 124 22.09 16.91 -7.62
N LEU A 125 21.99 15.87 -6.79
CA LEU A 125 20.78 15.04 -6.72
C LEU A 125 19.55 15.86 -6.33
N THR A 126 19.71 16.79 -5.38
CA THR A 126 18.62 17.67 -4.95
C THR A 126 18.12 18.54 -6.10
N ASN A 127 19.02 19.11 -6.90
CA ASN A 127 18.66 19.90 -8.08
C ASN A 127 17.94 19.05 -9.13
N ILE A 128 18.48 17.86 -9.46
CA ILE A 128 17.83 16.91 -10.38
C ILE A 128 16.41 16.58 -9.90
N TRP A 129 16.26 16.32 -8.60
CA TRP A 129 14.97 15.96 -8.00
C TRP A 129 13.97 17.11 -8.04
N GLN A 130 14.41 18.32 -7.74
CA GLN A 130 13.58 19.52 -7.82
C GLN A 130 13.13 19.81 -9.26
N GLU A 131 14.03 19.68 -10.24
CA GLU A 131 13.70 19.88 -11.65
C GLU A 131 12.69 18.84 -12.16
N MET A 132 12.84 17.57 -11.76
CA MET A 132 11.99 16.48 -12.25
C MET A 132 10.63 16.38 -11.54
N PHE A 133 10.57 16.65 -10.24
CA PHE A 133 9.39 16.36 -9.41
C PHE A 133 8.79 17.58 -8.71
N GLN A 134 9.43 18.75 -8.80
CA GLN A 134 9.02 19.98 -8.08
C GLN A 134 8.87 19.75 -6.56
N ASP A 135 9.71 18.89 -6.00
CA ASP A 135 9.63 18.41 -4.63
C ASP A 135 10.98 18.48 -3.92
N GLN A 136 10.94 18.72 -2.61
CA GLN A 136 12.09 18.79 -1.71
C GLN A 136 12.22 17.55 -0.79
N LEU A 137 11.67 16.40 -1.18
CA LEU A 137 11.74 15.13 -0.43
C LEU A 137 13.16 14.80 0.09
N LEU A 138 14.20 15.17 -0.65
CA LEU A 138 15.59 14.94 -0.27
C LEU A 138 16.10 15.90 0.83
N ASN A 139 15.24 16.57 1.61
CA ASN A 139 15.69 17.38 2.75
C ASN A 139 15.90 16.56 4.04
N ASP A 140 15.26 15.38 4.18
CA ASP A 140 15.47 14.47 5.33
C ASP A 140 16.53 13.41 5.01
N LEU A 141 17.78 13.86 4.81
CA LEU A 141 18.92 12.99 4.50
C LEU A 141 19.77 12.67 5.73
N ASP A 142 19.12 12.26 6.81
CA ASP A 142 19.82 11.60 7.91
C ASP A 142 20.68 10.44 7.35
N GLU A 143 21.99 10.51 7.61
CA GLU A 143 22.97 9.53 7.14
C GLU A 143 22.62 8.10 7.59
N SER A 144 21.94 7.95 8.72
CA SER A 144 21.52 6.67 9.27
C SER A 144 20.44 5.96 8.44
N LYS A 145 19.72 6.69 7.58
CA LYS A 145 18.58 6.19 6.80
C LYS A 145 18.96 5.72 5.39
N TYR A 146 20.25 5.72 5.05
CA TYR A 146 20.75 5.19 3.78
C TYR A 146 21.00 3.68 3.85
N PRO A 147 20.88 2.94 2.72
CA PRO A 147 20.61 3.45 1.37
C PRO A 147 19.14 3.80 1.18
N LYS A 148 18.80 4.63 0.19
CA LYS A 148 17.40 4.89 -0.18
C LYS A 148 17.07 4.22 -1.51
N LEU A 149 15.87 3.64 -1.60
CA LEU A 149 15.38 2.95 -2.79
C LEU A 149 14.03 3.56 -3.16
N ILE A 150 14.03 4.31 -4.25
CA ILE A 150 12.89 5.13 -4.65
C ILE A 150 12.37 4.61 -5.99
N GLY A 151 11.12 4.14 -6.01
CA GLY A 151 10.47 3.68 -7.23
C GLY A 151 9.86 4.86 -7.97
N ILE A 152 10.27 5.10 -9.22
CA ILE A 152 9.72 6.16 -10.08
C ILE A 152 8.75 5.54 -11.07
N LYS A 153 7.59 6.17 -11.24
CA LYS A 153 6.50 5.75 -12.11
C LYS A 153 6.05 6.93 -12.97
N ARG A 154 5.51 6.63 -14.15
CA ARG A 154 4.82 7.62 -14.98
C ARG A 154 3.44 7.92 -14.40
N ILE A 155 3.10 9.19 -14.18
CA ILE A 155 1.75 9.64 -13.84
C ILE A 155 1.07 10.09 -15.14
N ALA A 156 -0.20 9.72 -15.36
CA ALA A 156 -0.90 10.08 -16.59
C ALA A 156 -1.34 11.56 -16.59
N GLN A 157 -1.16 12.20 -17.76
CA GLN A 157 -1.62 13.52 -18.21
C GLN A 157 -0.82 14.76 -17.78
N ALA A 158 0.01 15.29 -18.70
CA ALA A 158 0.05 16.73 -18.93
C ALA A 158 -0.96 17.03 -20.07
N GLN A 159 -1.93 17.92 -19.82
CA GLN A 159 -2.76 18.46 -20.90
C GLN A 159 -1.88 19.36 -21.77
N GLN A 160 -1.85 19.08 -23.08
CA GLN A 160 -1.15 19.83 -24.13
C GLN A 160 0.37 20.02 -23.96
N GLY A 161 1.14 19.31 -24.80
CA GLY A 161 2.59 19.49 -24.97
C GLY A 161 3.37 18.27 -24.50
N ASP A 162 4.39 17.86 -25.27
CA ASP A 162 5.21 16.64 -25.19
C ASP A 162 6.01 16.43 -23.87
N SER A 163 5.57 16.96 -22.72
CA SER A 163 6.29 16.81 -21.46
C SER A 163 5.85 15.54 -20.71
N LEU A 164 6.78 14.59 -20.51
CA LEU A 164 6.58 13.42 -19.65
C LEU A 164 6.60 13.85 -18.18
N VAL A 165 5.52 13.59 -17.45
CA VAL A 165 5.42 13.84 -16.00
C VAL A 165 5.68 12.54 -15.22
N PHE A 166 6.60 12.58 -14.27
CA PHE A 166 6.98 11.45 -13.43
C PHE A 166 6.55 11.68 -11.98
N GLY A 167 6.28 10.61 -11.25
CA GLY A 167 6.10 10.60 -9.80
C GLY A 167 6.89 9.49 -9.15
N TYR A 168 7.02 9.50 -7.82
CA TYR A 168 7.85 8.52 -7.12
C TYR A 168 7.20 7.98 -5.83
N GLN A 169 7.64 6.80 -5.39
CA GLN A 169 7.25 6.14 -4.15
C GLN A 169 8.51 5.84 -3.30
N PRO A 170 8.65 6.43 -2.10
CA PRO A 170 9.90 6.40 -1.32
C PRO A 170 10.20 5.10 -0.53
N LYS A 171 9.28 4.13 -0.48
CA LYS A 171 9.35 3.00 0.49
C LYS A 171 9.08 1.63 -0.14
N LEU A 172 10.06 1.06 -0.84
CA LEU A 172 9.88 -0.28 -1.43
C LEU A 172 10.78 -1.38 -0.85
N LEU A 173 11.94 -1.07 -0.26
CA LEU A 173 12.93 -2.12 0.03
C LEU A 173 13.60 -2.06 1.43
N LEU A 174 13.68 -0.90 2.09
CA LEU A 174 14.51 -0.76 3.30
C LEU A 174 13.86 -1.18 4.61
N GLU A 175 12.56 -0.87 4.79
CA GLU A 175 11.86 -1.13 6.06
C GLU A 175 11.79 -2.63 6.37
N GLY A 176 11.68 -3.46 5.32
CA GLY A 176 11.66 -4.91 5.43
C GLY A 176 12.95 -5.53 5.98
N TYR A 177 14.11 -4.98 5.59
CA TYR A 177 15.41 -5.53 5.97
C TYR A 177 15.91 -5.02 7.32
N VAL A 178 15.66 -3.75 7.66
CA VAL A 178 15.99 -3.18 8.98
C VAL A 178 15.29 -3.99 10.09
N LEU A 179 14.06 -4.45 9.84
CA LEU A 179 13.32 -5.34 10.75
C LEU A 179 13.96 -6.74 10.89
N VAL A 180 14.50 -7.31 9.81
CA VAL A 180 15.11 -8.66 9.79
C VAL A 180 16.53 -8.66 10.36
N ARG A 181 17.32 -7.59 10.13
CA ARG A 181 18.73 -7.53 10.54
C ARG A 181 18.95 -7.01 11.96
N ASN A 182 18.12 -6.07 12.45
CA ASN A 182 18.20 -5.61 13.85
C ASN A 182 18.00 -6.76 14.86
N GLN A 183 17.47 -7.92 14.42
CA GLN A 183 17.36 -9.13 15.22
C GLN A 183 18.59 -10.06 15.14
N LYS A 184 19.42 -9.99 14.10
CA LYS A 184 20.65 -10.82 13.98
C LYS A 184 21.85 -10.23 14.72
N ILE A 185 21.93 -8.91 14.87
CA ILE A 185 23.01 -8.22 15.62
C ILE A 185 22.73 -8.19 17.13
N SER A 186 21.48 -8.43 17.54
CA SER A 186 21.11 -8.65 18.93
C SER A 186 21.48 -10.07 19.38
N ASN A 187 22.76 -10.34 19.63
CA ASN A 187 23.14 -11.37 20.59
C ASN A 187 24.48 -11.04 21.27
N ARG A 188 24.33 -10.63 22.54
CA ARG A 188 25.27 -10.64 23.67
C ARG A 188 26.21 -9.45 23.92
N GLU A 189 26.85 -8.82 22.94
CA GLU A 189 27.93 -7.84 23.30
C GLU A 189 27.49 -6.37 23.30
N ILE A 190 26.69 -5.92 22.33
CA ILE A 190 26.22 -4.52 22.29
C ILE A 190 25.19 -4.25 23.40
N VAL A 191 24.32 -5.22 23.68
CA VAL A 191 23.29 -5.12 24.72
C VAL A 191 23.91 -5.00 26.12
N ALA A 192 25.06 -5.62 26.39
CA ALA A 192 25.72 -5.51 27.70
C ALA A 192 26.38 -4.13 27.91
N ASN A 193 26.99 -3.56 26.86
CA ASN A 193 27.60 -2.23 26.92
C ASN A 193 26.54 -1.11 26.91
N GLU A 194 25.49 -1.23 26.10
CA GLU A 194 24.39 -0.27 26.12
C GLU A 194 23.56 -0.39 27.39
N LEU A 195 23.34 -1.57 27.98
CA LEU A 195 22.71 -1.66 29.32
C LEU A 195 23.55 -1.06 30.43
N ALA A 196 24.89 -1.02 30.30
CA ALA A 196 25.77 -0.40 31.29
C ALA A 196 25.75 1.14 31.18
N ILE A 197 25.73 1.66 29.95
CA ILE A 197 25.59 3.09 29.65
C ILE A 197 24.17 3.57 30.01
N PHE A 198 23.15 2.79 29.65
CA PHE A 198 21.74 3.09 29.88
C PHE A 198 21.30 2.89 31.33
N LYS A 199 21.91 1.98 32.12
CA LYS A 199 21.69 1.92 33.58
C LYS A 199 22.19 3.19 34.27
N LYS A 200 23.28 3.76 33.77
CA LYS A 200 23.85 5.01 34.28
C LYS A 200 22.97 6.23 33.95
N GLU A 201 22.26 6.21 32.81
CA GLU A 201 21.29 7.24 32.41
C GLU A 201 19.87 7.02 32.97
N CYS A 202 19.48 5.78 33.27
CA CYS A 202 18.17 5.44 33.83
C CYS A 202 18.00 5.79 35.31
N ASP A 203 19.08 5.86 36.09
CA ASP A 203 19.02 6.34 37.48
C ASP A 203 18.60 7.83 37.54
N GLU A 204 18.62 8.55 36.41
CA GLU A 204 18.30 9.97 36.32
C GLU A 204 16.89 10.28 35.75
N ASN A 205 16.13 9.31 35.23
CA ASN A 205 14.81 9.58 34.63
C ASN A 205 13.79 8.45 34.76
N GLU A 206 13.05 8.44 35.89
CA GLU A 206 11.98 7.48 36.23
C GLU A 206 10.78 7.46 35.25
N GLN A 207 10.59 8.52 34.44
CA GLN A 207 9.43 8.64 33.54
C GLN A 207 9.58 7.90 32.21
N ALA A 208 10.79 7.67 31.71
CA ALA A 208 11.02 6.98 30.44
C ALA A 208 10.82 5.44 30.54
N LEU A 209 11.09 4.87 31.72
CA LEU A 209 11.01 3.44 31.99
C LEU A 209 9.54 2.92 32.00
N SER A 210 8.61 3.72 32.52
CA SER A 210 7.16 3.40 32.55
C SER A 210 6.51 3.34 31.15
N TYR A 211 6.95 4.22 30.25
CA TYR A 211 6.49 4.26 28.87
C TYR A 211 6.96 3.02 28.08
N TYR A 212 8.22 2.63 28.27
CA TYR A 212 8.82 1.50 27.54
C TYR A 212 8.36 0.12 28.04
N LEU A 213 8.11 -0.02 29.35
CA LEU A 213 7.55 -1.26 29.92
C LEU A 213 6.11 -1.52 29.45
N ASN A 214 5.32 -0.47 29.19
CA ASN A 214 3.99 -0.59 28.57
C ASN A 214 4.05 -1.06 27.11
N ILE A 215 5.08 -0.65 26.36
CA ILE A 215 5.28 -1.09 24.97
C ILE A 215 5.77 -2.56 24.93
N GLN A 216 6.66 -2.96 25.85
CA GLN A 216 7.11 -4.36 25.94
C GLN A 216 5.99 -5.32 26.39
N ALA A 217 5.08 -4.88 27.25
CA ALA A 217 3.92 -5.67 27.66
C ALA A 217 2.91 -5.88 26.51
N ARG A 218 2.87 -4.97 25.53
CA ARG A 218 1.95 -5.00 24.38
C ARG A 218 2.45 -5.79 23.17
N LEU A 219 3.76 -6.04 23.04
CA LEU A 219 4.37 -6.60 21.82
C LEU A 219 5.05 -7.97 22.02
N GLY A 220 4.77 -8.66 23.12
CA GLY A 220 5.07 -10.09 23.33
C GLY A 220 6.30 -10.69 22.63
N ARG A 221 7.51 -10.53 23.18
CA ARG A 221 8.79 -11.10 22.66
C ARG A 221 8.75 -12.59 22.27
N ASN A 222 7.82 -13.38 22.82
CA ASN A 222 7.72 -14.82 22.57
C ASN A 222 6.98 -15.21 21.27
N ALA A 223 6.18 -14.32 20.69
CA ALA A 223 5.46 -14.60 19.44
C ALA A 223 6.41 -14.54 18.23
N ILE A 224 7.27 -13.52 18.20
CA ILE A 224 8.25 -13.28 17.14
C ILE A 224 9.28 -14.42 17.05
N LEU A 225 9.79 -14.90 18.20
CA LEU A 225 10.78 -15.99 18.27
C LEU A 225 10.26 -17.35 17.78
N ARG A 226 8.94 -17.58 17.79
CA ARG A 226 8.33 -18.85 17.34
C ARG A 226 8.09 -18.90 15.83
N ILE A 227 7.86 -17.75 15.20
CA ILE A 227 7.47 -17.65 13.78
C ILE A 227 8.69 -17.67 12.86
N VAL A 228 9.79 -17.01 13.26
CA VAL A 228 11.07 -17.00 12.52
C VAL A 228 11.69 -18.42 12.44
N LYS A 229 11.26 -19.35 13.29
CA LYS A 229 11.70 -20.75 13.25
C LYS A 229 11.22 -21.52 12.00
N TYR A 230 10.25 -21.00 11.24
CA TYR A 230 9.56 -21.72 10.16
C TYR A 230 9.73 -21.14 8.74
N ILE A 231 10.41 -20.01 8.58
CA ILE A 231 10.57 -19.33 7.28
C ILE A 231 12.06 -19.16 7.00
N THR A 232 12.54 -19.70 5.89
CA THR A 232 13.94 -19.52 5.47
C THR A 232 14.14 -18.11 4.92
N LEU A 233 15.38 -17.59 4.96
CA LEU A 233 15.69 -16.26 4.39
C LEU A 233 15.29 -16.15 2.90
N ILE A 234 15.34 -17.27 2.17
CA ILE A 234 14.90 -17.40 0.78
C ILE A 234 13.38 -17.23 0.66
N ASP A 235 12.60 -17.84 1.55
CA ASP A 235 11.14 -17.68 1.60
C ASP A 235 10.74 -16.24 1.93
N ALA A 236 11.49 -15.58 2.83
CA ALA A 236 11.26 -14.18 3.17
C ALA A 236 11.54 -13.26 1.98
N ILE A 237 12.65 -13.46 1.27
CA ILE A 237 13.03 -12.67 0.09
C ILE A 237 12.04 -12.87 -1.06
N ASN A 238 11.59 -14.09 -1.31
CA ASN A 238 10.58 -14.38 -2.33
C ASN A 238 9.20 -13.79 -1.98
N ALA A 239 8.86 -13.75 -0.69
CA ALA A 239 7.65 -13.08 -0.21
C ALA A 239 7.79 -11.54 -0.17
N PHE A 240 9.00 -10.98 -0.18
CA PHE A 240 9.22 -9.53 -0.21
C PHE A 240 8.84 -8.88 -1.53
N THR A 241 8.77 -9.66 -2.62
CA THR A 241 8.25 -9.18 -3.90
C THR A 241 6.74 -8.86 -3.82
N ILE A 242 6.01 -9.43 -2.86
CA ILE A 242 4.56 -9.22 -2.66
C ILE A 242 4.22 -9.12 -1.16
N ASN A 243 4.11 -7.89 -0.66
CA ASN A 243 3.36 -7.46 0.54
C ASN A 243 3.37 -8.41 1.76
N ILE A 244 4.49 -8.49 2.49
CA ILE A 244 4.48 -8.92 3.90
C ILE A 244 4.06 -7.73 4.80
N LEU A 245 2.79 -7.33 4.75
CA LEU A 245 2.14 -6.72 5.93
C LEU A 245 1.48 -7.79 6.82
N LEU A 246 1.74 -9.06 6.50
CA LEU A 246 0.81 -10.16 6.75
C LEU A 246 1.23 -11.21 7.76
N LEU A 247 2.41 -11.07 8.34
CA LEU A 247 2.90 -11.97 9.39
C LEU A 247 2.91 -11.33 10.79
N LEU A 248 2.42 -10.08 10.91
CA LEU A 248 2.53 -9.28 12.14
C LEU A 248 1.20 -9.13 12.93
N SER A 249 0.08 -9.66 12.43
CA SER A 249 -1.18 -9.63 13.19
C SER A 249 -1.25 -10.81 14.15
N GLU A 250 -1.07 -10.54 15.45
CA GLU A 250 -1.33 -11.48 16.56
C GLU A 250 -2.81 -11.90 16.68
N SER A 251 -3.73 -11.39 15.85
CA SER A 251 -5.14 -11.77 15.88
C SER A 251 -5.41 -12.99 14.98
N GLU A 252 -5.47 -14.17 15.60
CA GLU A 252 -5.47 -15.51 15.00
C GLU A 252 -6.66 -15.88 14.06
N THR A 253 -7.41 -14.95 13.47
CA THR A 253 -8.66 -15.31 12.77
C THR A 253 -8.66 -15.09 11.27
N THR A 254 -7.93 -14.09 10.75
CA THR A 254 -7.99 -13.74 9.32
C THR A 254 -6.63 -13.38 8.73
N VAL A 255 -6.30 -13.96 7.58
CA VAL A 255 -5.08 -13.70 6.80
C VAL A 255 -5.47 -12.98 5.52
N GLU A 256 -5.10 -11.71 5.37
CA GLU A 256 -5.19 -11.01 4.07
C GLU A 256 -4.18 -11.59 3.05
N ILE A 257 -4.46 -11.58 1.76
CA ILE A 257 -3.51 -12.01 0.72
C ILE A 257 -3.71 -11.06 -0.44
N CYS A 258 -2.71 -10.28 -0.80
CA CYS A 258 -2.80 -9.34 -1.91
C CYS A 258 -2.04 -9.88 -3.11
N ASP A 259 -2.73 -10.12 -4.23
CA ASP A 259 -2.13 -10.48 -5.51
C ASP A 259 -1.11 -11.63 -5.42
N PRO A 260 -1.52 -12.83 -4.96
CA PRO A 260 -0.58 -13.91 -4.67
C PRO A 260 -0.01 -14.54 -5.94
N ASP A 261 1.30 -14.47 -6.15
CA ASP A 261 1.93 -15.13 -7.30
C ASP A 261 1.98 -16.65 -7.15
N ILE A 262 2.30 -17.32 -8.27
CA ILE A 262 2.39 -18.78 -8.31
C ILE A 262 3.39 -19.29 -7.27
N LEU A 263 4.45 -18.54 -6.98
CA LEU A 263 5.46 -18.94 -6.00
C LEU A 263 4.90 -18.86 -4.58
N PHE A 264 4.19 -17.79 -4.23
CA PHE A 264 3.48 -17.62 -2.97
C PHE A 264 2.42 -18.72 -2.78
N ILE A 265 1.62 -18.98 -3.82
CA ILE A 265 0.63 -20.07 -3.89
C ILE A 265 1.27 -21.43 -3.63
N ASN A 266 2.51 -21.65 -4.05
CA ASN A 266 3.15 -22.95 -3.84
C ASN A 266 3.91 -23.05 -2.50
N THR A 267 4.36 -21.93 -1.92
CA THR A 267 5.32 -21.93 -0.79
C THR A 267 4.72 -21.52 0.55
N ILE A 268 3.92 -20.46 0.59
CA ILE A 268 3.34 -19.91 1.81
C ILE A 268 1.97 -20.54 2.08
N LEU A 269 1.20 -20.74 1.01
CA LEU A 269 -0.14 -21.29 1.04
C LEU A 269 -0.30 -22.59 1.82
N PRO A 270 0.53 -23.64 1.58
CA PRO A 270 0.38 -24.91 2.28
C PRO A 270 0.67 -24.82 3.78
N LYS A 271 1.22 -23.69 4.25
CA LYS A 271 1.59 -23.45 5.64
C LYS A 271 0.48 -22.75 6.45
N LEU A 272 -0.60 -22.29 5.80
CA LEU A 272 -1.73 -21.64 6.47
C LEU A 272 -2.61 -22.67 7.20
N LYS A 273 -3.15 -22.32 8.38
CA LYS A 273 -3.98 -23.25 9.16
C LYS A 273 -5.37 -23.40 8.52
N PRO A 274 -5.98 -24.61 8.52
CA PRO A 274 -7.31 -24.85 7.97
C PRO A 274 -8.47 -24.11 8.65
N ASN A 275 -8.25 -23.44 9.78
CA ASN A 275 -9.31 -22.69 10.49
C ASN A 275 -9.11 -21.17 10.41
N GLN A 276 -8.06 -20.70 9.73
CA GLN A 276 -7.85 -19.28 9.50
C GLN A 276 -8.74 -18.84 8.33
N GLY A 277 -9.58 -17.83 8.57
CA GLY A 277 -10.26 -17.14 7.49
C GLY A 277 -9.22 -16.48 6.59
N VAL A 278 -9.45 -16.50 5.29
CA VAL A 278 -8.56 -15.82 4.34
C VAL A 278 -9.33 -14.68 3.69
N SER A 279 -8.71 -13.50 3.67
CA SER A 279 -9.18 -12.32 2.95
C SER A 279 -8.33 -12.16 1.69
N LEU A 280 -8.85 -12.52 0.53
CA LEU A 280 -8.11 -12.44 -0.73
C LEU A 280 -8.37 -11.08 -1.38
N ARG A 281 -7.32 -10.32 -1.70
CA ARG A 281 -7.37 -9.06 -2.46
C ARG A 281 -6.74 -9.27 -3.84
N LEU A 282 -7.49 -8.97 -4.90
CA LEU A 282 -7.07 -9.14 -6.30
C LEU A 282 -7.11 -7.79 -7.03
N THR A 283 -6.05 -7.47 -7.76
CA THR A 283 -5.96 -6.28 -8.62
C THR A 283 -6.29 -6.56 -10.08
N PRO A 284 -6.69 -5.55 -10.88
CA PRO A 284 -7.20 -5.75 -12.25
C PRO A 284 -6.21 -6.39 -13.21
N ILE A 285 -4.91 -6.20 -12.96
CA ILE A 285 -3.83 -6.69 -13.83
C ILE A 285 -3.74 -8.23 -13.73
N TRP A 286 -4.34 -8.81 -12.69
CA TRP A 286 -4.44 -10.23 -12.50
C TRP A 286 -5.62 -10.80 -13.27
N TYR A 287 -5.44 -10.95 -14.59
CA TYR A 287 -6.21 -11.94 -15.34
C TYR A 287 -5.76 -13.32 -14.87
N CYS A 288 -6.34 -13.77 -13.76
CA CYS A 288 -6.12 -15.10 -13.23
C CYS A 288 -6.62 -16.09 -14.29
N THR A 289 -5.72 -16.91 -14.85
CA THR A 289 -6.15 -17.97 -15.76
C THR A 289 -7.04 -18.95 -14.97
N GLU A 290 -7.91 -19.71 -15.64
CA GLU A 290 -8.65 -20.80 -14.95
C GLU A 290 -7.70 -21.73 -14.19
N GLN A 291 -6.47 -21.91 -14.70
CA GLN A 291 -5.46 -22.72 -14.05
C GLN A 291 -4.97 -22.10 -12.74
N ASP A 292 -4.80 -20.79 -12.66
CA ASP A 292 -4.42 -20.09 -11.43
C ASP A 292 -5.57 -20.11 -10.41
N LEU A 293 -6.80 -19.86 -10.87
CA LEU A 293 -8.00 -19.98 -10.04
C LEU A 293 -8.16 -21.41 -9.51
N SER A 294 -7.88 -22.43 -10.32
CA SER A 294 -7.99 -23.84 -9.91
C SER A 294 -7.02 -24.19 -8.78
N ARG A 295 -5.85 -23.55 -8.74
CA ARG A 295 -4.89 -23.68 -7.63
C ARG A 295 -5.41 -22.97 -6.38
N LEU A 296 -6.08 -21.83 -6.55
CA LEU A 296 -6.75 -21.13 -5.45
C LEU A 296 -7.98 -21.89 -4.91
N ILE A 297 -8.62 -22.82 -5.66
CA ILE A 297 -9.72 -23.67 -5.12
C ILE A 297 -9.27 -24.48 -3.91
N SER A 298 -7.97 -24.81 -3.79
CA SER A 298 -7.43 -25.49 -2.61
C SER A 298 -7.75 -24.75 -1.30
N PHE A 299 -8.09 -23.46 -1.38
CA PHE A 299 -8.66 -22.68 -0.30
C PHE A 299 -10.18 -22.81 -0.17
N SER A 300 -10.60 -23.73 0.70
CA SER A 300 -12.01 -23.78 1.12
C SER A 300 -12.39 -22.69 2.15
N ASN A 301 -11.47 -21.82 2.57
CA ASN A 301 -11.66 -20.88 3.70
C ASN A 301 -11.47 -19.41 3.34
N ILE A 302 -11.57 -19.04 2.06
CA ILE A 302 -11.67 -17.62 1.71
C ILE A 302 -13.05 -17.12 2.13
N ILE A 303 -13.05 -16.25 3.15
CA ILE A 303 -14.26 -15.67 3.73
C ILE A 303 -14.48 -14.27 3.15
N THR A 304 -13.39 -13.54 2.90
CA THR A 304 -13.44 -12.19 2.34
C THR A 304 -12.77 -12.15 0.97
N LEU A 305 -13.43 -11.55 -0.02
CA LEU A 305 -12.86 -11.28 -1.32
C LEU A 305 -12.88 -9.77 -1.57
N SER A 306 -11.72 -9.19 -1.84
CA SER A 306 -11.52 -7.78 -2.17
C SER A 306 -11.10 -7.65 -3.63
N LEU A 307 -11.83 -6.90 -4.45
CA LEU A 307 -11.53 -6.73 -5.88
C LEU A 307 -11.25 -5.25 -6.16
N LEU A 308 -10.10 -4.94 -6.74
CA LEU A 308 -9.74 -3.57 -7.15
C LEU A 308 -10.09 -3.34 -8.64
N ASN A 309 -10.60 -2.15 -8.97
CA ASN A 309 -11.15 -1.69 -10.26
C ASN A 309 -11.87 -2.76 -11.07
N PHE A 310 -12.78 -3.48 -10.41
CA PHE A 310 -13.52 -4.55 -11.04
C PHE A 310 -14.45 -4.01 -12.14
N GLN A 311 -14.41 -4.56 -13.35
CA GLN A 311 -15.23 -4.10 -14.48
C GLN A 311 -16.11 -5.19 -15.11
N ASP A 312 -15.75 -6.47 -14.95
CA ASP A 312 -16.43 -7.57 -15.63
C ASP A 312 -17.34 -8.36 -14.68
N LYS A 313 -18.64 -8.09 -14.75
CA LYS A 313 -19.66 -8.77 -13.95
C LYS A 313 -19.68 -10.29 -14.11
N GLU A 314 -19.23 -10.87 -15.21
CA GLU A 314 -19.22 -12.33 -15.39
C GLU A 314 -18.13 -12.99 -14.53
N LEU A 315 -17.02 -12.29 -14.27
CA LEU A 315 -15.95 -12.77 -13.41
C LEU A 315 -16.43 -13.02 -11.97
N ILE A 316 -17.46 -12.31 -11.48
CA ILE A 316 -17.97 -12.56 -10.12
C ILE A 316 -18.60 -13.95 -10.01
N ILE A 317 -19.20 -14.45 -11.09
CA ILE A 317 -19.78 -15.80 -11.11
C ILE A 317 -18.66 -16.82 -11.02
N ILE A 318 -17.58 -16.59 -11.77
CA ILE A 318 -16.36 -17.40 -11.73
C ILE A 318 -15.81 -17.38 -10.31
N TYR A 319 -15.47 -16.22 -9.74
CA TYR A 319 -14.93 -16.17 -8.37
C TYR A 319 -15.82 -16.86 -7.34
N GLN A 320 -17.14 -16.74 -7.42
CA GLN A 320 -18.05 -17.43 -6.50
C GLN A 320 -18.19 -18.94 -6.74
N ASN A 321 -17.89 -19.44 -7.95
CA ASN A 321 -17.75 -20.87 -8.21
C ASN A 321 -16.50 -21.44 -7.52
N TYR A 322 -15.41 -20.68 -7.57
CA TYR A 322 -14.12 -21.07 -7.02
C TYR A 322 -14.04 -20.88 -5.50
N PHE A 323 -14.76 -19.89 -4.96
CA PHE A 323 -14.78 -19.53 -3.54
C PHE A 323 -16.22 -19.57 -2.98
N PRO A 324 -16.80 -20.77 -2.77
CA PRO A 324 -18.21 -20.91 -2.39
C PRO A 324 -18.54 -20.43 -0.96
N ARG A 325 -17.51 -20.13 -0.15
CA ARG A 325 -17.66 -19.69 1.25
C ARG A 325 -17.45 -18.19 1.46
N ILE A 326 -17.37 -17.39 0.40
CA ILE A 326 -17.26 -15.93 0.54
C ILE A 326 -18.48 -15.41 1.30
N GLU A 327 -18.24 -14.88 2.50
CA GLU A 327 -19.24 -14.19 3.31
C GLU A 327 -19.13 -12.67 3.18
N SER A 328 -17.95 -12.16 2.79
CA SER A 328 -17.68 -10.73 2.63
C SER A 328 -17.11 -10.42 1.25
N LEU A 329 -17.72 -9.49 0.53
CA LEU A 329 -17.22 -9.00 -0.75
C LEU A 329 -16.94 -7.50 -0.64
N CYS A 330 -15.71 -7.09 -0.88
CA CYS A 330 -15.27 -5.70 -0.86
C CYS A 330 -14.83 -5.29 -2.27
N LEU A 331 -15.39 -4.21 -2.80
CA LEU A 331 -15.04 -3.73 -4.12
C LEU A 331 -14.39 -2.36 -3.98
N TRP A 332 -13.22 -2.19 -4.59
CA TRP A 332 -12.43 -0.98 -4.54
C TRP A 332 -12.32 -0.42 -5.95
N TRP A 333 -12.60 0.86 -6.14
CA TRP A 333 -12.31 1.58 -7.37
C TRP A 333 -11.40 2.76 -7.08
N ASP A 334 -10.43 2.98 -7.95
CA ASP A 334 -9.57 4.15 -7.98
C ASP A 334 -10.26 5.35 -8.66
N ASN A 335 -11.37 5.10 -9.35
CA ASN A 335 -12.14 6.07 -10.12
C ASN A 335 -13.64 5.96 -9.80
N GLU A 336 -14.47 6.67 -10.57
CA GLU A 336 -15.92 6.63 -10.43
C GLU A 336 -16.50 5.23 -10.69
N ILE A 337 -17.44 4.80 -9.83
CA ILE A 337 -18.18 3.57 -10.01
C ILE A 337 -19.35 3.78 -10.99
N ASN A 338 -19.50 2.83 -11.92
CA ASN A 338 -20.67 2.72 -12.75
C ASN A 338 -21.80 2.05 -11.94
N PHE A 339 -22.85 2.81 -11.59
CA PHE A 339 -23.99 2.29 -10.82
C PHE A 339 -24.72 1.14 -11.52
N THR A 340 -24.73 1.12 -12.85
CA THR A 340 -25.31 0.02 -13.62
C THR A 340 -24.53 -1.27 -13.39
N LEU A 341 -23.21 -1.20 -13.36
CA LEU A 341 -22.35 -2.34 -13.04
C LEU A 341 -22.60 -2.83 -11.62
N LEU A 342 -22.66 -1.92 -10.64
CA LEU A 342 -22.92 -2.27 -9.24
C LEU A 342 -24.28 -2.96 -9.06
N ARG A 343 -25.31 -2.42 -9.71
CA ARG A 343 -26.66 -2.99 -9.72
C ARG A 343 -26.66 -4.38 -10.37
N ASP A 344 -26.05 -4.51 -11.54
CA ASP A 344 -25.98 -5.79 -12.25
C ASP A 344 -25.23 -6.83 -11.41
N LEU A 345 -24.12 -6.45 -10.77
CA LEU A 345 -23.33 -7.28 -9.86
C LEU A 345 -24.17 -7.90 -8.75
N LEU A 346 -25.04 -7.12 -8.10
CA LEU A 346 -25.93 -7.64 -7.06
C LEU A 346 -26.82 -8.79 -7.55
N GLY A 347 -27.23 -8.76 -8.82
CA GLY A 347 -27.99 -9.85 -9.45
C GLY A 347 -27.18 -11.12 -9.68
N TYR A 348 -25.85 -11.03 -9.72
CA TYR A 348 -24.94 -12.17 -9.87
C TYR A 348 -24.38 -12.69 -8.55
N LEU A 349 -24.62 -12.01 -7.43
CA LEU A 349 -24.19 -12.50 -6.12
C LEU A 349 -25.01 -13.73 -5.71
N LYS A 350 -24.31 -14.84 -5.54
CA LYS A 350 -24.81 -16.07 -4.95
C LYS A 350 -25.05 -15.90 -3.45
N TYR A 351 -25.80 -16.84 -2.90
CA TYR A 351 -26.36 -16.80 -1.55
C TYR A 351 -25.35 -16.75 -0.38
N ALA A 352 -24.03 -16.78 -0.58
CA ALA A 352 -23.08 -16.82 0.54
C ALA A 352 -22.75 -15.44 1.14
N VAL A 353 -22.82 -14.37 0.34
CA VAL A 353 -22.36 -13.04 0.73
C VAL A 353 -23.33 -12.37 1.71
N LYS A 354 -22.86 -12.11 2.93
CA LYS A 354 -23.57 -11.40 4.01
C LYS A 354 -23.12 -9.95 4.16
N ARG A 355 -21.85 -9.69 3.89
CA ARG A 355 -21.21 -8.38 4.01
C ARG A 355 -20.80 -7.90 2.62
N PHE A 356 -21.25 -6.72 2.24
CA PHE A 356 -20.92 -6.11 0.97
C PHE A 356 -20.36 -4.71 1.20
N GLU A 357 -19.20 -4.42 0.63
CA GLU A 357 -18.51 -3.15 0.80
C GLU A 357 -18.13 -2.60 -0.56
N VAL A 358 -18.35 -1.31 -0.75
CA VAL A 358 -17.97 -0.57 -1.95
C VAL A 358 -17.17 0.63 -1.51
N HIS A 359 -15.92 0.70 -1.93
CA HIS A 359 -15.03 1.83 -1.73
C HIS A 359 -14.75 2.44 -3.09
N CYS A 360 -15.15 3.68 -3.30
CA CYS A 360 -14.86 4.38 -4.54
C CYS A 360 -14.73 5.88 -4.25
N PRO A 361 -13.82 6.59 -4.94
CA PRO A 361 -13.76 8.02 -4.86
C PRO A 361 -15.05 8.64 -5.37
N GLY A 362 -15.75 8.11 -6.36
CA GLY A 362 -16.99 8.73 -6.83
C GLY A 362 -17.87 7.80 -7.62
N TYR A 363 -18.90 8.35 -8.25
CA TYR A 363 -19.80 7.57 -9.10
C TYR A 363 -20.42 8.42 -10.21
N VAL A 364 -20.80 7.75 -11.31
CA VAL A 364 -21.55 8.37 -12.42
C VAL A 364 -23.06 8.21 -12.15
N CYS A 365 -23.80 9.32 -11.95
CA CYS A 365 -25.26 9.26 -11.72
C CYS A 365 -25.98 8.75 -12.99
N PRO A 366 -26.89 7.77 -12.90
CA PRO A 366 -27.47 7.09 -14.06
C PRO A 366 -28.57 7.87 -14.78
N HIS A 367 -28.67 9.20 -14.66
CA HIS A 367 -29.75 10.01 -15.27
C HIS A 367 -29.89 9.86 -16.79
N SER A 368 -28.88 9.32 -17.46
CA SER A 368 -28.91 8.98 -18.87
C SER A 368 -29.62 7.65 -19.19
N ILE A 369 -30.07 6.89 -18.19
CA ILE A 369 -30.71 5.59 -18.38
C ILE A 369 -32.17 5.69 -17.89
N PRO A 370 -33.14 5.91 -18.79
CA PRO A 370 -34.55 6.00 -18.41
C PRO A 370 -35.02 4.72 -17.71
N ASP A 371 -36.00 4.87 -16.82
CA ASP A 371 -36.74 3.90 -15.96
C ASP A 371 -37.24 2.60 -16.64
N GLN A 372 -36.78 2.26 -17.84
CA GLN A 372 -37.17 1.09 -18.62
C GLN A 372 -36.60 -0.24 -18.12
N CYS A 373 -35.83 -0.28 -17.03
CA CYS A 373 -35.42 -1.55 -16.41
C CYS A 373 -36.56 -2.16 -15.58
N GLY A 374 -37.62 -2.60 -16.26
CA GLY A 374 -38.69 -3.43 -15.72
C GLY A 374 -38.31 -4.90 -15.52
N THR A 375 -37.06 -5.20 -15.17
CA THR A 375 -36.56 -6.58 -15.11
C THR A 375 -36.71 -7.18 -13.72
N GLN A 376 -37.15 -8.44 -13.69
CA GLN A 376 -37.25 -9.27 -12.50
C GLN A 376 -35.87 -9.41 -11.87
N PHE A 377 -35.62 -8.67 -10.80
CA PHE A 377 -34.34 -8.73 -10.08
C PHE A 377 -34.31 -9.95 -9.17
N PHE A 378 -33.24 -10.73 -9.27
CA PHE A 378 -32.87 -11.65 -8.21
C PHE A 378 -32.35 -10.80 -7.05
N ALA A 379 -33.15 -10.66 -5.99
CA ALA A 379 -32.72 -9.85 -4.86
C ALA A 379 -31.50 -10.50 -4.19
N ALA A 380 -30.57 -9.68 -3.74
CA ALA A 380 -29.43 -10.11 -2.93
C ALA A 380 -29.90 -10.38 -1.49
N TYR A 381 -30.76 -11.38 -1.32
CA TYR A 381 -31.47 -11.70 -0.07
C TYR A 381 -30.55 -12.06 1.10
N ARG A 382 -29.24 -12.17 0.92
CA ARG A 382 -28.32 -12.56 1.99
C ARG A 382 -27.49 -11.41 2.55
N ILE A 383 -27.47 -10.26 1.87
CA ILE A 383 -26.69 -9.12 2.34
C ILE A 383 -27.37 -8.55 3.60
N GLU A 384 -26.68 -8.64 4.71
CA GLU A 384 -27.09 -8.16 6.04
C GLU A 384 -26.34 -6.88 6.42
N TYR A 385 -25.14 -6.67 5.87
CA TYR A 385 -24.33 -5.47 6.06
C TYR A 385 -23.91 -4.88 4.72
N PHE A 386 -24.14 -3.58 4.54
CA PHE A 386 -23.69 -2.83 3.38
C PHE A 386 -22.93 -1.57 3.82
N LEU A 387 -21.67 -1.47 3.38
CA LEU A 387 -20.86 -0.27 3.53
C LEU A 387 -20.62 0.36 2.16
N PHE A 388 -20.88 1.66 2.08
CA PHE A 388 -20.62 2.46 0.90
C PHE A 388 -19.71 3.62 1.29
N ASP A 389 -18.49 3.61 0.80
CA ASP A 389 -17.44 4.55 1.15
C ASP A 389 -17.10 5.44 -0.05
N LEU A 390 -17.43 6.73 0.13
CA LEU A 390 -17.25 7.84 -0.79
C LEU A 390 -16.28 8.87 -0.19
N SER A 391 -15.38 8.45 0.68
CA SER A 391 -14.40 9.31 1.35
C SER A 391 -13.53 10.10 0.38
N ASN A 392 -13.14 9.48 -0.73
CA ASN A 392 -12.30 10.11 -1.75
C ASN A 392 -13.11 10.87 -2.81
N PHE A 393 -14.34 11.29 -2.50
CA PHE A 393 -15.23 12.03 -3.41
C PHE A 393 -14.98 13.52 -3.34
N PRO A 394 -14.24 14.13 -4.30
CA PRO A 394 -14.67 15.43 -4.76
C PRO A 394 -16.00 15.18 -5.46
N LEU A 395 -17.12 15.62 -4.89
CA LEU A 395 -18.29 15.90 -5.71
C LEU A 395 -17.76 16.78 -6.85
N PRO A 396 -17.70 16.32 -8.12
CA PRO A 396 -17.27 17.22 -9.17
C PRO A 396 -18.21 18.42 -9.10
N PRO A 397 -17.67 19.66 -9.04
CA PRO A 397 -18.49 20.80 -9.27
C PRO A 397 -19.03 20.65 -10.70
N THR A 398 -20.30 20.28 -10.83
CA THR A 398 -21.12 20.59 -12.01
C THR A 398 -20.87 19.87 -13.34
N SER A 399 -20.25 18.69 -13.43
CA SER A 399 -20.24 17.95 -14.71
C SER A 399 -21.52 17.11 -14.90
N ASP A 400 -22.43 17.67 -15.70
CA ASP A 400 -23.48 17.05 -16.53
C ASP A 400 -24.72 16.41 -15.89
N CYS A 401 -24.82 16.32 -14.56
CA CYS A 401 -26.13 16.17 -13.93
C CYS A 401 -26.83 17.53 -13.90
N THR A 402 -27.32 17.98 -15.06
CA THR A 402 -27.94 19.30 -15.28
C THR A 402 -29.15 19.57 -14.39
N GLU A 403 -29.78 18.51 -13.85
CA GLU A 403 -30.71 18.62 -12.75
C GLU A 403 -29.92 18.62 -11.44
N GLN A 404 -29.72 19.81 -10.89
CA GLN A 404 -29.20 20.08 -9.54
C GLN A 404 -30.15 19.52 -8.47
N LEU A 405 -30.36 18.20 -8.46
CA LEU A 405 -31.10 17.53 -7.42
C LEU A 405 -30.09 16.91 -6.46
N PRO A 406 -29.80 17.57 -5.31
CA PRO A 406 -29.14 16.96 -4.17
C PRO A 406 -29.59 15.52 -3.89
N SER A 407 -30.84 15.21 -4.21
CA SER A 407 -31.46 13.91 -4.00
C SER A 407 -31.05 12.80 -4.98
N CYS A 408 -30.41 13.04 -6.14
CA CYS A 408 -30.11 11.93 -7.08
C CYS A 408 -29.25 10.85 -6.43
N PHE A 409 -28.27 11.26 -5.62
CA PHE A 409 -27.39 10.31 -4.96
C PHE A 409 -28.16 9.43 -3.99
N LEU A 410 -28.90 10.06 -3.08
CA LEU A 410 -29.64 9.35 -2.05
C LEU A 410 -30.70 8.47 -2.69
N ILE A 411 -31.42 8.98 -3.70
CA ILE A 411 -32.38 8.20 -4.50
C ILE A 411 -31.71 6.98 -5.14
N THR A 412 -30.56 7.16 -5.79
CA THR A 412 -29.85 6.06 -6.46
C THR A 412 -29.37 5.03 -5.44
N THR A 413 -28.86 5.47 -4.30
CA THR A 413 -28.44 4.60 -3.19
C THR A 413 -29.63 3.84 -2.59
N VAL A 414 -30.76 4.51 -2.36
CA VAL A 414 -32.00 3.88 -1.88
C VAL A 414 -32.53 2.86 -2.90
N ASN A 415 -32.45 3.16 -4.19
CA ASN A 415 -32.82 2.24 -5.26
C ASN A 415 -31.88 1.03 -5.35
N LEU A 416 -30.60 1.20 -5.08
CA LEU A 416 -29.66 0.08 -4.97
C LEU A 416 -29.99 -0.81 -3.76
N ILE A 417 -30.24 -0.19 -2.61
CA ILE A 417 -30.57 -0.86 -1.35
C ILE A 417 -31.89 -1.64 -1.44
N LYS A 418 -32.83 -1.21 -2.29
CA LYS A 418 -34.06 -1.96 -2.60
C LYS A 418 -33.80 -3.40 -3.03
N SER A 419 -32.64 -3.68 -3.62
CA SER A 419 -32.22 -5.04 -4.02
C SER A 419 -31.69 -5.89 -2.87
N MET A 420 -31.63 -5.35 -1.64
CA MET A 420 -31.09 -6.00 -0.44
C MET A 420 -32.15 -6.05 0.70
N PRO A 421 -33.24 -6.82 0.55
CA PRO A 421 -34.36 -6.80 1.49
C PRO A 421 -34.00 -7.26 2.92
N ASN A 422 -32.93 -8.04 3.08
CA ASN A 422 -32.46 -8.54 4.37
C ASN A 422 -31.37 -7.68 5.01
N LEU A 423 -31.11 -6.49 4.47
CA LEU A 423 -30.13 -5.56 5.01
C LEU A 423 -30.52 -5.16 6.44
N GLN A 424 -29.60 -5.38 7.38
CA GLN A 424 -29.75 -5.04 8.79
C GLN A 424 -28.94 -3.80 9.18
N TYR A 425 -27.81 -3.59 8.51
CA TYR A 425 -26.84 -2.53 8.79
C TYR A 425 -26.44 -1.82 7.50
N PHE A 426 -26.66 -0.50 7.45
CA PHE A 426 -26.17 0.34 6.38
C PHE A 426 -25.19 1.38 6.91
N GLN A 427 -24.04 1.49 6.29
CA GLN A 427 -23.03 2.48 6.59
C GLN A 427 -22.64 3.26 5.34
N LEU A 428 -22.71 4.58 5.42
CA LEU A 428 -22.25 5.48 4.37
C LEU A 428 -21.10 6.33 4.93
N ILE A 429 -19.97 6.35 4.23
CA ILE A 429 -18.83 7.22 4.52
C ILE A 429 -18.77 8.28 3.43
N THR A 430 -18.71 9.56 3.77
CA THR A 430 -18.63 10.65 2.78
C THR A 430 -17.98 11.89 3.36
N ASN A 431 -17.67 12.89 2.53
CA ASN A 431 -17.20 14.18 2.97
C ASN A 431 -18.33 15.02 3.56
N VAL A 432 -17.99 15.82 4.57
CA VAL A 432 -18.96 16.65 5.32
C VAL A 432 -19.71 17.63 4.41
N ASP A 433 -19.09 18.12 3.33
CA ASP A 433 -19.71 18.99 2.32
C ASP A 433 -20.90 18.35 1.58
N SER A 434 -21.00 17.01 1.61
CA SER A 434 -22.09 16.28 0.97
C SER A 434 -23.31 16.12 1.87
N ILE A 435 -23.22 16.46 3.16
CA ILE A 435 -24.26 16.13 4.15
C ILE A 435 -25.62 16.73 3.78
N SER A 436 -25.67 17.98 3.33
CA SER A 436 -26.92 18.66 2.95
C SER A 436 -27.72 17.90 1.90
N LYS A 437 -27.01 17.16 1.01
CA LYS A 437 -27.60 16.33 -0.04
C LYS A 437 -28.16 15.01 0.47
N LEU A 438 -27.78 14.60 1.67
CA LEU A 438 -28.18 13.35 2.32
C LEU A 438 -29.30 13.54 3.34
N LEU A 439 -29.68 14.76 3.67
CA LEU A 439 -30.68 15.05 4.71
C LEU A 439 -32.12 15.09 4.16
N ASP A 440 -32.47 14.15 3.26
CA ASP A 440 -33.86 13.97 2.81
C ASP A 440 -34.58 12.90 3.65
N LEU A 441 -35.48 13.36 4.52
CA LEU A 441 -36.26 12.50 5.40
C LEU A 441 -37.10 11.45 4.65
N ASN A 442 -37.71 11.83 3.52
CA ASN A 442 -38.63 10.95 2.80
C ASN A 442 -37.88 9.77 2.19
N GLU A 443 -36.66 10.01 1.70
CA GLU A 443 -35.82 8.98 1.12
C GLU A 443 -35.32 7.97 2.16
N TRP A 444 -34.95 8.41 3.36
CA TRP A 444 -34.61 7.49 4.45
C TRP A 444 -35.80 6.65 4.89
N ILE A 445 -37.00 7.25 5.01
CA ILE A 445 -38.23 6.50 5.29
C ILE A 445 -38.47 5.47 4.18
N ARG A 446 -38.34 5.88 2.92
CA ARG A 446 -38.50 4.99 1.75
C ARG A 446 -37.53 3.81 1.82
N MET A 447 -36.27 4.05 2.19
CA MET A 447 -35.27 3.00 2.39
C MET A 447 -35.70 1.97 3.45
N THR A 448 -36.21 2.43 4.61
CA THR A 448 -36.71 1.51 5.66
C THR A 448 -37.92 0.70 5.22
N SER A 449 -38.71 1.21 4.26
CA SER A 449 -39.83 0.46 3.70
C SER A 449 -39.37 -0.70 2.80
N TYR A 450 -38.24 -0.54 2.10
CA TYR A 450 -37.65 -1.58 1.25
C TYR A 450 -36.87 -2.63 2.03
N CYS A 451 -36.22 -2.23 3.14
CA CYS A 451 -35.41 -3.12 3.97
C CYS A 451 -36.07 -3.33 5.34
N PRO A 452 -37.02 -4.29 5.44
CA PRO A 452 -37.77 -4.54 6.67
C PRO A 452 -36.91 -4.95 7.87
N LEU A 453 -35.68 -5.43 7.66
CA LEU A 453 -34.77 -5.86 8.72
C LEU A 453 -33.77 -4.77 9.13
N LEU A 454 -33.84 -3.57 8.53
CA LEU A 454 -32.86 -2.51 8.76
C LEU A 454 -32.95 -1.94 10.17
N THR A 455 -31.96 -2.26 11.00
CA THR A 455 -31.92 -1.84 12.41
C THR A 455 -31.03 -0.64 12.65
N LYS A 456 -30.01 -0.42 11.79
CA LYS A 456 -29.03 0.66 11.99
C LYS A 456 -28.60 1.29 10.67
N ILE A 457 -28.57 2.61 10.66
CA ILE A 457 -28.01 3.46 9.59
C ILE A 457 -26.91 4.32 10.24
N THR A 458 -25.72 4.31 9.66
CA THR A 458 -24.59 5.12 10.12
C THR A 458 -24.06 5.98 9.00
N LEU A 459 -24.10 7.30 9.19
CA LEU A 459 -23.42 8.27 8.35
C LEU A 459 -22.10 8.65 9.02
N ARG A 460 -20.97 8.32 8.41
CA ARG A 460 -19.65 8.76 8.85
C ARG A 460 -19.18 9.88 7.92
N LEU A 461 -18.99 11.06 8.49
CA LEU A 461 -18.60 12.27 7.78
C LEU A 461 -17.13 12.54 8.04
N LEU A 462 -16.39 12.75 6.95
CA LEU A 462 -14.96 13.11 6.98
C LEU A 462 -14.81 14.62 6.76
N GLY A 463 -13.92 15.23 7.54
CA GLY A 463 -13.53 16.63 7.40
C GLY A 463 -13.98 17.53 8.55
N HIS A 464 -13.42 18.74 8.58
CA HIS A 464 -13.74 19.73 9.60
C HIS A 464 -14.83 20.69 9.10
N MET A 465 -16.05 20.52 9.61
CA MET A 465 -17.13 21.50 9.45
C MET A 465 -17.92 21.57 10.75
N GLU A 466 -18.28 22.78 11.15
CA GLU A 466 -19.31 22.98 12.16
C GLU A 466 -20.66 22.77 11.50
N LEU A 467 -21.47 21.88 12.06
CA LEU A 467 -22.86 21.74 11.62
C LEU A 467 -23.60 23.04 11.90
N ASP A 468 -24.25 23.59 10.88
CA ASP A 468 -25.21 24.67 11.11
C ASP A 468 -26.45 24.16 11.87
N GLU A 469 -27.25 25.09 12.37
CA GLU A 469 -28.46 24.78 13.13
C GLU A 469 -29.49 24.01 12.29
N GLU A 470 -29.56 24.28 10.99
CA GLU A 470 -30.49 23.65 10.05
C GLU A 470 -30.16 22.17 9.83
N MET A 471 -28.89 21.85 9.56
CA MET A 471 -28.38 20.49 9.43
C MET A 471 -28.59 19.71 10.72
N SER A 472 -28.28 20.33 11.87
CA SER A 472 -28.50 19.73 13.18
C SER A 472 -29.98 19.41 13.40
N HIS A 473 -30.87 20.33 13.04
CA HIS A 473 -32.32 20.13 13.11
C HIS A 473 -32.78 18.97 12.24
N ASN A 474 -32.35 18.93 10.97
CA ASN A 474 -32.70 17.88 10.01
C ASN A 474 -32.21 16.50 10.47
N ILE A 475 -30.99 16.40 11.02
CA ILE A 475 -30.46 15.15 11.58
C ILE A 475 -31.35 14.67 12.74
N ILE A 476 -31.73 15.58 13.66
CA ILE A 476 -32.59 15.24 14.80
C ILE A 476 -33.99 14.82 14.32
N GLU A 477 -34.54 15.49 13.32
CA GLU A 477 -35.83 15.14 12.72
C GLU A 477 -35.80 13.72 12.14
N ILE A 478 -34.78 13.41 11.32
CA ILE A 478 -34.56 12.07 10.74
C ILE A 478 -34.43 11.02 11.86
N GLN A 479 -33.61 11.27 12.88
CA GLN A 479 -33.45 10.35 14.01
C GLN A 479 -34.77 10.08 14.74
N ASN A 480 -35.53 11.13 15.03
CA ASN A 480 -36.81 11.00 15.74
C ASN A 480 -37.83 10.25 14.89
N LYS A 481 -37.92 10.58 13.61
CA LYS A 481 -38.89 9.96 12.70
C LYS A 481 -38.59 8.49 12.49
N LEU A 482 -37.34 8.12 12.22
CA LEU A 482 -36.93 6.72 12.04
C LEU A 482 -37.08 5.89 13.32
N ARG A 483 -36.87 6.48 14.51
CA ARG A 483 -37.15 5.83 15.79
C ARG A 483 -38.64 5.64 16.08
N SER A 484 -39.49 6.52 15.52
CA SER A 484 -40.95 6.45 15.69
C SER A 484 -41.63 5.43 14.79
N LEU A 485 -40.94 4.97 13.74
CA LEU A 485 -41.48 3.92 12.87
C LEU A 485 -41.71 2.62 13.67
N PRO A 486 -42.68 1.77 13.27
CA PRO A 486 -42.95 0.50 13.93
C PRO A 486 -41.70 -0.37 14.10
N ARG A 487 -40.77 -0.23 13.16
CA ARG A 487 -39.43 -0.80 13.20
C ARG A 487 -38.47 0.30 13.58
N LYS A 488 -38.01 0.26 14.83
CA LYS A 488 -37.10 1.26 15.40
C LYS A 488 -35.74 1.17 14.71
N THR A 489 -35.52 1.95 13.65
CA THR A 489 -34.22 2.04 12.99
C THR A 489 -33.37 3.11 13.68
N HIS A 490 -32.19 2.74 14.16
CA HIS A 490 -31.25 3.66 14.77
C HIS A 490 -30.45 4.40 13.69
N PHE A 491 -30.65 5.71 13.59
CA PHE A 491 -29.87 6.58 12.72
C PHE A 491 -28.80 7.30 13.53
N GLN A 492 -27.55 7.20 13.09
CA GLN A 492 -26.38 7.79 13.75
C GLN A 492 -25.54 8.56 12.74
N VAL A 493 -25.09 9.76 13.13
CA VAL A 493 -24.10 10.55 12.40
C VAL A 493 -22.82 10.61 13.23
N ILE A 494 -21.67 10.33 12.63
CA ILE A 494 -20.35 10.30 13.27
C ILE A 494 -19.44 11.26 12.50
N PHE A 495 -18.82 12.19 13.19
CA PHE A 495 -17.84 13.12 12.64
C PHE A 495 -16.43 12.60 12.97
N ASN A 496 -15.58 12.53 11.95
CA ASN A 496 -14.22 11.99 12.02
C ASN A 496 -13.18 13.04 11.63
#